data_AF-A0A7R9ITP4-F1
#
_entry.id   AF-A0A7R9ITP4-F1
#
_cell.length_a   1.000
_cell.length_b   1.000
_cell.length_c   1.000
_cell.angle_alpha   90.00
_cell.angle_beta   90.00
_cell.angle_gamma   90.00
#
_symmetry.space_group_name_H-M   'P 1'
#
loop_
_entity.id
_entity.type
_entity.pdbx_description
1 polymer ?
#
loop_
_entity_poly.entity_id
_entity_poly.type
_entity_poly.pdbx_seq_one_letter_code
_entity_poly.pdbx_strand_id
1 'polypeptide(L)' 'AGLANHLVYCGTKGALDGMTRAMALELGPHNIRVNTVNPTVVMTAMGKLGWSTPEKAGSMLSKIPLGRFA' A
#
# COMPACT_ATOMS: atom_id res chain seq x y z
N ALA A 1 8.63 2.96 -0.83
CA ALA A 1 9.69 2.59 0.15
C ALA A 1 9.45 1.16 0.61
N GLY A 2 10.51 0.35 0.78
CA GLY A 2 10.38 -1.01 1.29
C GLY A 2 10.15 -1.04 2.81
N LEU A 3 9.60 -2.15 3.31
CA LEU A 3 9.39 -2.37 4.74
C LEU A 3 10.10 -3.66 5.17
N ALA A 4 10.95 -3.56 6.20
CA ALA A 4 11.64 -4.73 6.75
C ALA A 4 10.62 -5.78 7.25
N ASN A 5 10.94 -7.06 7.09
CA ASN A 5 10.08 -8.21 7.44
C ASN A 5 8.77 -8.32 6.63
N HIS A 6 8.67 -7.66 5.47
CA HIS A 6 7.48 -7.67 4.63
C HIS A 6 7.76 -8.08 3.17
N LEU A 7 8.82 -8.87 2.91
CA LEU A 7 9.28 -9.22 1.55
C LEU A 7 8.14 -9.67 0.61
N VAL A 8 7.35 -10.67 1.03
CA VAL A 8 6.24 -11.23 0.24
C VAL A 8 5.15 -10.18 0.01
N TYR A 9 4.80 -9.40 1.05
CA TYR A 9 3.80 -8.35 0.94
C TYR A 9 4.26 -7.22 0.00
N CYS A 10 5.49 -6.72 0.15
CA CYS A 10 6.06 -5.70 -0.73
C CYS A 10 6.17 -6.21 -2.18
N GLY A 11 6.60 -7.45 -2.37
CA GLY A 11 6.69 -8.06 -3.70
C GLY A 11 5.32 -8.13 -4.40
N THR A 12 4.30 -8.63 -3.70
CA THR A 12 2.94 -8.72 -4.27
C THR A 12 2.32 -7.35 -4.54
N LYS A 13 2.53 -6.35 -3.67
CA LYS A 13 2.03 -4.98 -3.92
C LYS A 13 2.76 -4.28 -5.06
N GLY A 14 4.07 -4.49 -5.23
CA GLY A 14 4.79 -4.04 -6.41
C GLY A 14 4.31 -4.72 -7.70
N ALA A 15 3.97 -6.00 -7.63
CA ALA A 15 3.38 -6.73 -8.76
C ALA A 15 2.02 -6.14 -9.17
N LEU A 16 1.17 -5.73 -8.22
CA LEU A 16 -0.11 -5.08 -8.54
C LEU A 16 0.05 -3.80 -9.36
N ASP A 17 1.06 -2.98 -9.11
CA ASP A 17 1.32 -1.79 -9.94
C ASP A 17 1.71 -2.17 -11.37
N GLY A 18 2.53 -3.22 -11.54
CA GLY A 18 2.88 -3.76 -12.85
C GLY A 18 1.67 -4.31 -13.61
N MET A 19 0.89 -5.16 -12.93
CA MET A 19 -0.34 -5.73 -13.47
C MET A 19 -1.34 -4.65 -13.87
N THR A 20 -1.46 -3.59 -13.08
CA THR A 20 -2.38 -2.48 -13.37
C THR A 20 -2.06 -1.79 -14.69
N ARG A 21 -0.77 -1.56 -14.98
CA ARG A 21 -0.35 -0.97 -16.26
C ARG A 21 -0.63 -1.91 -17.43
N ALA A 22 -0.35 -3.21 -17.28
CA ALA A 22 -0.65 -4.20 -18.32
C ALA A 22 -2.16 -4.29 -18.59
N MET A 23 -2.97 -4.44 -17.54
CA MET A 23 -4.43 -4.50 -17.64
C MET A 23 -5.02 -3.21 -18.24
N ALA A 24 -4.47 -2.03 -17.93
CA ALA A 24 -4.94 -0.79 -18.54
C ALA A 24 -4.73 -0.77 -20.07
N LEU A 25 -3.64 -1.35 -20.58
CA LEU A 25 -3.39 -1.48 -22.02
C LEU A 25 -4.30 -2.54 -22.66
N GLU A 26 -4.46 -3.69 -22.01
CA GLU A 26 -5.25 -4.82 -22.53
C GLU A 26 -6.76 -4.52 -22.52
N LEU A 27 -7.25 -3.83 -21.49
CA LEU A 27 -8.67 -3.56 -21.30
C LEU A 27 -9.12 -2.20 -21.85
N GLY A 28 -8.18 -1.32 -22.22
CA GLY A 28 -8.44 -0.04 -22.85
C GLY A 28 -9.33 -0.12 -24.11
N PRO A 29 -9.10 -1.05 -25.06
CA PRO A 29 -9.97 -1.26 -26.23
C PRO A 29 -11.43 -1.58 -25.89
N HIS A 30 -11.69 -2.06 -24.67
CA HIS A 30 -13.03 -2.35 -24.15
C HIS A 30 -13.63 -1.18 -23.37
N ASN A 31 -13.02 0.02 -23.43
CA ASN A 31 -13.41 1.20 -22.68
C ASN A 31 -13.38 1.01 -21.15
N ILE A 32 -12.46 0.17 -20.65
CA ILE A 32 -12.28 -0.09 -19.21
C ILE A 32 -10.99 0.58 -18.74
N ARG A 33 -11.09 1.39 -17.69
CA ARG A 33 -9.94 2.02 -17.03
C ARG A 33 -9.51 1.19 -15.82
N VAL A 34 -8.21 0.93 -15.71
CA VAL A 34 -7.64 0.19 -14.58
C VAL A 34 -6.63 1.07 -13.87
N ASN A 35 -6.79 1.21 -12.55
CA ASN A 35 -5.93 2.05 -11.70
C ASN A 35 -5.72 1.37 -10.34
N THR A 36 -4.63 1.70 -9.66
CA THR A 36 -4.37 1.33 -8.27
C THR A 36 -4.44 2.56 -7.37
N VAL A 37 -4.98 2.35 -6.17
CA VAL A 37 -4.82 3.27 -5.04
C VAL A 37 -3.86 2.61 -4.08
N ASN A 38 -2.89 3.38 -3.59
CA ASN A 38 -1.85 2.91 -2.69
C ASN A 38 -2.01 3.58 -1.32
N PRO A 39 -2.89 3.06 -0.43
CA PRO A 39 -3.05 3.61 0.91
C PRO A 39 -1.76 3.54 1.70
N THR A 40 -1.55 4.55 2.53
CA THR A 40 -0.66 4.43 3.69
C THR A 40 -1.33 3.57 4.78
N VAL A 41 -0.77 3.53 5.99
CA VAL A 41 -1.37 2.81 7.12
C VAL A 41 -2.76 3.37 7.45
N VAL A 42 -3.75 2.48 7.46
CA VAL A 42 -5.13 2.70 7.92
C VAL A 42 -5.37 1.80 9.13
N MET A 43 -5.98 2.31 10.20
CA MET A 43 -6.20 1.56 11.46
C MET A 43 -7.39 0.59 11.40
N THR A 44 -7.45 -0.20 10.32
CA THR A 44 -8.33 -1.37 10.18
C THR A 44 -7.88 -2.50 11.12
N ALA A 45 -8.62 -3.62 11.16
CA ALA A 45 -8.19 -4.80 11.92
C ALA A 45 -6.77 -5.25 11.54
N MET A 46 -6.43 -5.28 10.24
CA MET A 46 -5.07 -5.61 9.76
C MET A 46 -4.04 -4.55 10.19
N GLY A 47 -4.39 -3.26 10.08
CA GLY A 47 -3.50 -2.18 10.51
C GLY A 47 -3.17 -2.26 12.00
N LYS A 48 -4.16 -2.56 12.84
CA LYS A 48 -3.97 -2.73 14.29
C LYS A 48 -3.00 -3.87 14.61
N LEU A 49 -3.02 -4.98 13.88
CA LEU A 49 -2.07 -6.07 14.10
C LEU A 49 -0.62 -5.65 13.84
N GLY A 50 -0.39 -4.78 12.84
CA GLY A 50 0.96 -4.30 12.49
C GLY A 50 1.45 -3.10 13.30
N TRP A 51 0.55 -2.19 13.68
CA TRP A 51 0.90 -0.81 14.06
C TRP A 51 0.33 -0.34 15.40
N SER A 52 -0.26 -1.21 16.23
CA SER A 52 -0.84 -0.77 17.52
C SER A 52 0.19 -0.46 18.61
N THR A 53 1.43 -0.93 18.49
CA THR A 53 2.45 -0.61 19.51
C THR A 53 2.98 0.81 19.30
N PRO A 54 3.11 1.64 20.37
CA PRO A 54 3.54 3.02 20.24
C PRO A 54 4.87 3.20 19.51
N GLU A 55 5.82 2.29 19.72
CA GLU A 55 7.13 2.28 19.06
C GLU A 55 7.01 2.12 17.53
N LYS A 56 6.26 1.11 17.07
CA LYS A 56 6.05 0.87 15.63
C LYS A 56 5.25 1.99 15.01
N ALA A 57 4.19 2.44 15.71
CA ALA A 57 3.34 3.54 15.27
C ALA A 57 4.16 4.81 15.09
N GLY A 58 4.95 5.21 16.10
CA GLY A 58 5.80 6.40 16.07
C GLY A 58 6.80 6.37 14.91
N SER A 59 7.43 5.22 14.66
CA SER A 59 8.39 5.06 13.55
C SER A 59 7.78 5.26 12.16
N MET A 60 6.48 4.99 12.01
CA MET A 60 5.75 5.17 10.76
C MET A 60 5.13 6.56 10.66
N LEU A 61 4.55 7.07 11.76
CA LEU A 61 3.96 8.41 11.83
C LEU A 61 4.99 9.51 11.53
N SER A 62 6.23 9.36 11.98
CA SER A 62 7.32 10.31 11.66
C SER A 62 7.66 10.39 10.16
N LYS A 63 7.28 9.36 9.38
CA LYS A 63 7.47 9.31 7.93
C LYS A 63 6.23 9.78 7.15
N ILE A 64 5.11 9.98 7.83
CA ILE A 64 3.87 10.48 7.22
C ILE A 64 3.84 12.00 7.39
N PRO A 65 3.89 12.79 6.31
CA PRO A 65 3.92 14.26 6.43
C PRO A 65 2.73 14.86 7.19
N LEU A 66 1.57 14.21 7.13
CA LEU A 66 0.36 14.64 7.84
C LEU A 66 0.34 14.25 9.33
N GLY A 67 1.34 13.50 9.82
CA GLY A 67 1.47 13.13 11.23
C GLY A 67 0.36 12.23 11.79
N ARG A 68 -0.47 11.64 10.93
CA ARG A 68 -1.60 10.79 11.33
C ARG A 68 -1.77 9.59 10.41
N PHE A 69 -2.31 8.51 10.96
CA PHE A 69 -2.87 7.43 10.14
C PHE A 69 -4.17 7.87 9.47
N ALA A 70 -4.50 7.19 8.37
CA ALA A 70 -5.73 7.41 7.65
C ALA A 70 -6.92 6.76 8.39
#